data_AF-L7F3V2-F1
#
_entry.id   AF-L7F3V2-F1
#
_cell.length_a   1.000
_cell.length_b   1.000
_cell.length_c   1.000
_cell.angle_alpha   90.00
_cell.angle_beta   90.00
_cell.angle_gamma   90.00
#
_symmetry.space_group_name_H-M   'P 1'
#
loop_
_entity.id
_entity.type
_entity.pdbx_description
1 polymer ?
#
loop_
_entity_poly.entity_id
_entity_poly.type
_entity_poly.pdbx_seq_one_letter_code
_entity_poly.pdbx_strand_id
1 'polypeptide(L)'
;MTMHAAHVPAPMKPGPVVYTDRQLLCVLIRLAQGESTLGRRTFEQRRRDADPSAPLYERRFGSWNRALELAGLDAVAQPEQLRDATTKWTQEQLIAAIRRCLLETGSTTLAAYEVWRTDPANPKSDVPPATTIRFRMGSWSRATELACG
;
A
#
# COMPACT_ATOMS: atom_id res chain seq x y z
N MET A 1 52.67 9.88 -19.47
CA MET A 1 51.43 10.33 -18.79
C MET A 1 50.31 10.43 -19.82
N THR A 2 49.59 9.35 -20.06
CA THR A 2 48.54 9.27 -21.08
C THR A 2 47.18 9.55 -20.47
N MET A 3 46.57 10.67 -20.86
CA MET A 3 45.20 11.01 -20.51
C MET A 3 44.25 9.93 -21.04
N HIS A 4 43.46 9.30 -20.16
CA HIS A 4 42.33 8.49 -20.59
C HIS A 4 41.19 9.41 -20.99
N ALA A 5 41.01 9.59 -22.31
CA ALA A 5 39.85 10.26 -22.87
C ALA A 5 38.59 9.44 -22.55
N ALA A 6 37.67 10.04 -21.80
CA ALA A 6 36.39 9.44 -21.46
C ALA A 6 35.56 9.21 -22.73
N HIS A 7 35.12 7.97 -22.91
CA HIS A 7 34.18 7.56 -23.95
C HIS A 7 32.85 8.30 -23.76
N VAL A 8 32.50 9.16 -24.72
CA VAL A 8 31.19 9.83 -24.79
C VAL A 8 30.31 9.05 -25.76
N PRO A 9 29.25 8.35 -25.32
CA PRO A 9 28.29 7.77 -26.25
C PRO A 9 27.24 8.81 -26.69
N ALA A 10 27.02 8.87 -28.01
CA ALA A 10 26.00 9.66 -28.69
C ALA A 10 24.58 9.05 -28.54
N PRO A 11 23.49 9.78 -28.85
CA PRO A 11 22.16 9.55 -28.28
C PRO A 11 21.43 8.38 -28.94
N MET A 12 21.09 7.35 -28.15
CA MET A 12 20.24 6.25 -28.59
C MET A 12 18.76 6.59 -28.35
N LYS A 13 17.95 6.48 -29.41
CA LYS A 13 16.48 6.54 -29.34
C LYS A 13 15.99 5.47 -28.35
N PRO A 14 15.16 5.79 -27.33
CA PRO A 14 14.83 4.80 -26.32
C PRO A 14 13.79 3.80 -26.85
N GLY A 15 14.21 2.53 -27.01
CA GLY A 15 13.30 1.38 -26.92
C GLY A 15 12.67 1.28 -25.52
N PRO A 16 11.86 0.26 -25.21
CA PRO A 16 11.14 0.17 -23.94
C PRO A 16 12.14 0.31 -22.78
N VAL A 17 12.04 1.42 -22.05
CA VAL A 17 13.01 1.80 -21.02
C VAL A 17 12.85 0.84 -19.85
N VAL A 18 13.72 -0.17 -19.79
CA VAL A 18 13.76 -1.12 -18.69
C VAL A 18 14.42 -0.44 -17.50
N TYR A 19 13.61 0.19 -16.66
CA TYR A 19 14.07 0.69 -15.37
C TYR A 19 14.31 -0.49 -14.43
N THR A 20 15.53 -0.53 -13.88
CA THR A 20 15.87 -1.42 -12.75
C THR A 20 15.32 -0.86 -11.46
N ASP A 21 15.04 -1.73 -10.48
CA ASP A 21 14.49 -1.33 -9.19
C ASP A 21 15.39 -0.27 -8.51
N ARG A 22 16.71 -0.45 -8.58
CA ARG A 22 17.67 0.53 -8.05
C ARG A 22 17.60 1.88 -8.76
N GLN A 23 17.40 1.91 -10.07
CA GLN A 23 17.24 3.17 -10.82
C GLN A 23 15.97 3.90 -10.40
N LEU A 24 14.86 3.18 -10.22
CA LEU A 24 13.61 3.74 -9.72
C LEU A 24 13.81 4.37 -8.33
N LEU A 25 14.41 3.63 -7.40
CA LEU A 25 14.67 4.15 -6.05
C LEU A 25 15.60 5.38 -6.06
N CYS A 26 16.66 5.37 -6.89
CA CYS A 26 17.54 6.53 -7.05
C CYS A 26 16.80 7.78 -7.55
N VAL A 27 15.80 7.63 -8.42
CA VAL A 27 14.98 8.76 -8.88
C VAL A 27 14.15 9.32 -7.73
N LEU A 28 13.54 8.48 -6.88
CA LEU A 28 12.82 8.93 -5.68
C LEU A 28 13.74 9.72 -4.72
N ILE A 29 14.92 9.17 -4.41
CA ILE A 29 15.91 9.83 -3.53
C ILE A 29 16.36 11.17 -4.12
N ARG A 30 16.62 11.22 -5.43
CA ARG A 30 17.00 12.46 -6.12
C ARG A 30 15.89 13.51 -6.06
N LEU A 31 14.65 13.12 -6.31
CA LEU A 31 13.50 14.03 -6.32
C LEU A 31 13.07 14.47 -4.92
N ALA A 32 13.40 13.68 -3.89
CA ALA A 32 13.25 14.08 -2.49
C ALA A 32 14.16 15.26 -2.10
N GLN A 33 15.26 15.52 -2.83
CA GLN A 33 16.15 16.69 -2.60
C GLN A 33 16.65 16.81 -1.14
N GLY A 34 16.78 15.70 -0.42
CA GLY A 34 17.18 15.67 0.99
C GLY A 34 16.02 15.82 1.99
N GLU A 35 14.79 15.91 1.53
CA GLU A 35 13.60 15.75 2.37
C GLU A 35 13.41 14.30 2.77
N SER A 36 12.97 14.07 4.01
CA SER A 36 12.63 12.73 4.50
C SER A 36 11.35 12.19 3.88
N THR A 37 10.48 13.03 3.31
CA THR A 37 9.18 12.62 2.75
C THR A 37 9.08 13.05 1.29
N LEU A 38 8.43 12.23 0.45
CA LEU A 38 8.12 12.60 -0.94
C LEU A 38 6.68 12.23 -1.30
N GLY A 39 5.80 13.24 -1.26
CA GLY A 39 4.40 13.07 -1.67
C GLY A 39 4.26 12.87 -3.18
N ARG A 40 3.23 12.12 -3.60
CA ARG A 40 2.94 11.85 -5.02
C ARG A 40 2.78 13.14 -5.84
N ARG A 41 2.15 14.17 -5.28
CA ARG A 41 1.99 15.47 -5.95
C ARG A 41 3.33 16.18 -6.16
N THR A 42 4.18 16.18 -5.14
CA THR A 42 5.54 16.75 -5.21
C THR A 42 6.41 15.99 -6.20
N PHE A 43 6.30 14.65 -6.21
CA PHE A 43 6.97 13.81 -7.20
C PHE A 43 6.55 14.19 -8.64
N GLU A 44 5.25 14.23 -8.94
CA GLU A 44 4.78 14.58 -10.29
C GLU A 44 5.14 16.03 -10.69
N GLN A 45 5.21 16.96 -9.72
CA GLN A 45 5.69 18.32 -9.97
C GLN A 45 7.20 18.38 -10.28
N ARG A 46 8.00 17.52 -9.66
CA ARG A 46 9.47 17.53 -9.79
C ARG A 46 9.98 16.60 -10.89
N ARG A 47 9.23 15.56 -11.27
CA ARG A 47 9.65 14.61 -12.32
C ARG A 47 9.69 15.34 -13.67
N ARG A 48 10.67 14.99 -14.49
CA ARG A 48 10.76 15.41 -15.90
C ARG A 48 10.09 14.37 -16.79
N ASP A 49 9.84 14.73 -18.04
CA ASP A 49 9.21 13.83 -19.01
C ASP A 49 9.99 12.50 -19.19
N ALA A 50 11.32 12.57 -19.08
CA ALA A 50 12.22 11.41 -19.13
C ALA A 50 12.25 10.57 -17.84
N ASP A 51 11.67 11.03 -16.73
CA ASP A 51 11.63 10.27 -15.47
C ASP A 51 10.46 9.26 -15.46
N PRO A 52 10.61 8.12 -14.77
CA PRO A 52 9.54 7.13 -14.61
C PRO A 52 8.28 7.74 -13.98
N SER A 53 7.11 7.32 -14.46
CA SER A 53 5.81 7.79 -13.94
C SER A 53 5.47 7.11 -12.60
N ALA A 54 4.70 7.78 -11.73
CA ALA A 54 4.29 7.20 -10.44
C ALA A 54 3.63 5.80 -10.54
N PRO A 55 2.78 5.50 -11.55
CA PRO A 55 2.18 4.17 -11.72
C PRO A 55 3.20 3.04 -11.96
N LEU A 56 4.39 3.36 -12.49
CA LEU A 56 5.44 2.36 -12.70
C LEU A 56 5.96 1.82 -11.36
N TYR A 57 6.08 2.68 -10.35
CA TYR A 57 6.51 2.31 -9.01
C TYR A 57 5.49 1.40 -8.33
N GLU A 58 4.20 1.69 -8.47
CA GLU A 58 3.13 0.84 -7.94
C GLU A 58 3.16 -0.56 -8.58
N ARG A 59 3.38 -0.65 -9.91
CA ARG A 59 3.46 -1.94 -10.60
C ARG A 59 4.71 -2.75 -10.23
N ARG A 60 5.85 -2.08 -10.03
CA ARG A 60 7.14 -2.73 -9.71
C ARG A 60 7.27 -3.13 -8.25
N PHE A 61 6.90 -2.23 -7.34
CA PHE A 61 7.07 -2.41 -5.89
C PHE A 61 5.77 -2.79 -5.18
N GLY A 62 4.64 -2.86 -5.89
CA GLY A 62 3.32 -3.17 -5.36
C GLY A 62 2.60 -1.96 -4.76
N SER A 63 3.32 -0.94 -4.29
CA SER A 63 2.76 0.30 -3.75
C SER A 63 3.77 1.44 -3.82
N TRP A 64 3.27 2.67 -3.97
CA TRP A 64 4.07 3.89 -3.89
C TRP A 64 4.77 4.03 -2.53
N ASN A 65 4.06 3.74 -1.43
CA ASN A 65 4.64 3.82 -0.10
C ASN A 65 5.77 2.80 0.06
N ARG A 66 5.59 1.59 -0.48
CA ARG A 66 6.63 0.57 -0.47
C ARG A 66 7.86 0.98 -1.27
N ALA A 67 7.68 1.73 -2.36
CA ALA A 67 8.79 2.31 -3.11
C ALA A 67 9.53 3.41 -2.31
N LEU A 68 8.81 4.24 -1.55
CA LEU A 68 9.41 5.23 -0.65
C LEU A 68 10.18 4.55 0.49
N GLU A 69 9.61 3.54 1.13
CA GLU A 69 10.27 2.76 2.20
C GLU A 69 11.58 2.14 1.72
N LEU A 70 11.57 1.52 0.53
CA LEU A 70 12.77 0.95 -0.10
C LEU A 70 13.80 2.02 -0.51
N ALA A 71 13.34 3.24 -0.75
CA ALA A 71 14.21 4.39 -1.02
C ALA A 71 14.76 5.04 0.27
N GLY A 72 14.38 4.55 1.45
CA GLY A 72 14.74 5.16 2.73
C GLY A 72 14.03 6.49 2.99
N LEU A 73 12.91 6.72 2.30
CA LEU A 73 12.05 7.88 2.50
C LEU A 73 10.89 7.48 3.41
N ASP A 74 10.54 8.40 4.29
CA ASP A 74 9.33 8.32 5.09
C ASP A 74 8.14 8.36 4.13
N ALA A 75 7.39 7.26 4.12
CA ALA A 75 6.18 7.18 3.35
C ALA A 75 5.28 8.31 3.82
N VAL A 76 4.79 9.15 2.90
CA VAL A 76 3.72 10.10 3.25
C VAL A 76 2.55 9.22 3.63
N ALA A 77 2.38 9.00 4.93
CA ALA A 77 1.25 8.29 5.47
C ALA A 77 0.06 9.03 4.91
N GLN A 78 -0.68 8.35 4.01
CA GLN A 78 -2.08 8.71 3.90
C GLN A 78 -2.56 8.67 5.35
N PRO A 79 -3.14 9.75 5.89
CA PRO A 79 -3.65 9.71 7.25
C PRO A 79 -4.49 8.45 7.30
N GLU A 80 -4.30 7.61 8.32
CA GLU A 80 -4.92 6.28 8.35
C GLU A 80 -6.43 6.39 8.08
N GLN A 81 -7.05 7.48 8.52
CA GLN A 81 -8.39 7.93 8.14
C GLN A 81 -8.71 7.89 6.64
N LEU A 82 -7.83 8.33 5.73
CA LEU A 82 -8.04 8.32 4.29
C LEU A 82 -7.74 6.98 3.61
N ARG A 83 -6.88 6.12 4.19
CA ARG A 83 -6.69 4.74 3.69
C ARG A 83 -8.03 3.99 3.75
N ASP A 84 -8.78 4.30 4.81
CA ASP A 84 -10.06 3.73 5.17
C ASP A 84 -11.22 4.48 4.50
N ALA A 85 -11.12 5.81 4.29
CA ALA A 85 -12.18 6.61 3.67
C ALA A 85 -12.47 6.29 2.19
N THR A 86 -11.51 5.70 1.47
CA THR A 86 -11.72 5.27 0.07
C THR A 86 -12.49 3.95 -0.03
N THR A 87 -12.64 3.25 1.10
CA THR A 87 -13.16 1.89 1.17
C THR A 87 -14.44 1.90 1.98
N LYS A 88 -15.45 1.13 1.57
CA LYS A 88 -16.72 1.02 2.30
C LYS A 88 -16.57 0.62 3.79
N TRP A 89 -15.45 0.02 4.17
CA TRP A 89 -15.18 -0.52 5.49
C TRP A 89 -13.82 -0.06 6.01
N THR A 90 -13.81 0.57 7.18
CA THR A 90 -12.58 0.97 7.87
C THR A 90 -12.00 -0.19 8.69
N GLN A 91 -10.68 -0.19 8.94
CA GLN A 91 -10.04 -1.18 9.82
C GLN A 91 -10.77 -1.32 11.17
N GLU A 92 -11.18 -0.21 11.77
CA GLU A 92 -11.94 -0.21 13.02
C GLU A 92 -13.30 -0.92 12.88
N GLN A 93 -14.01 -0.71 11.77
CA GLN A 93 -15.26 -1.42 11.49
C GLN A 93 -15.06 -2.92 11.30
N LEU A 94 -13.95 -3.34 10.67
CA LEU A 94 -13.61 -4.76 10.53
C LEU A 94 -13.39 -5.40 11.91
N ILE A 95 -12.63 -4.73 12.79
CA ILE A 95 -12.35 -5.21 14.15
C ILE A 95 -13.62 -5.21 15.01
N ALA A 96 -14.43 -4.15 14.92
CA ALA A 96 -15.70 -4.05 15.64
C ALA A 96 -16.68 -5.17 15.25
N ALA A 97 -16.71 -5.57 13.97
CA ALA A 97 -17.54 -6.68 13.53
C ALA A 97 -17.09 -8.03 14.14
N ILE A 98 -15.78 -8.29 14.20
CA ILE A 98 -15.25 -9.50 14.85
C ILE A 98 -15.55 -9.49 16.36
N ARG A 99 -15.39 -8.33 17.02
CA ARG A 99 -15.73 -8.17 18.45
C ARG A 99 -17.21 -8.46 18.73
N ARG A 100 -18.12 -7.98 17.88
CA ARG A 100 -19.56 -8.29 17.99
C ARG A 100 -19.84 -9.78 17.84
N CYS A 101 -19.23 -10.43 16.85
CA CYS A 101 -19.33 -11.89 16.69
C CYS A 101 -18.82 -12.64 17.92
N LEU A 102 -17.70 -12.21 18.51
CA LEU A 102 -17.16 -12.81 19.74
C LEU A 102 -18.14 -12.67 20.91
N LEU A 103 -18.76 -11.50 21.08
CA LEU A 103 -19.72 -11.26 22.16
C LEU A 103 -21.01 -12.10 22.01
N GLU A 104 -21.49 -12.29 20.78
CA GLU A 104 -22.74 -13.03 20.54
C GLU A 104 -22.54 -14.55 20.48
N THR A 105 -21.44 -15.02 19.89
CA THR A 105 -21.21 -16.45 19.64
C THR A 105 -20.15 -17.09 20.53
N GLY A 106 -19.32 -16.28 21.21
CA GLY A 106 -18.14 -16.75 21.93
C GLY A 106 -17.01 -17.27 21.03
N SER A 107 -17.14 -17.17 19.71
CA SER A 107 -16.17 -17.68 18.74
C SER A 107 -15.79 -16.60 17.73
N THR A 108 -14.49 -16.50 17.44
CA THR A 108 -13.94 -15.64 16.38
C THR A 108 -13.52 -16.45 15.16
N THR A 109 -13.94 -17.71 15.05
CA THR A 109 -13.62 -18.53 13.88
C THR A 109 -14.33 -18.00 12.63
N LEU A 110 -13.70 -18.18 11.47
CA LEU A 110 -14.27 -17.77 10.18
C LEU A 110 -15.68 -18.34 9.96
N ALA A 111 -15.86 -19.61 10.30
CA ALA A 111 -17.14 -20.31 10.15
C ALA A 111 -18.20 -19.74 11.09
N ALA A 112 -17.88 -19.51 12.36
CA ALA A 112 -18.81 -18.89 13.31
C ALA A 112 -19.20 -17.48 12.87
N TYR A 113 -18.24 -16.69 12.37
CA TYR A 113 -18.50 -15.34 11.88
C TYR A 113 -19.40 -15.32 10.65
N GLU A 114 -19.16 -16.18 9.65
CA GLU A 114 -20.03 -16.23 8.47
C GLU A 114 -21.45 -16.66 8.84
N VAL A 115 -21.60 -17.67 9.70
CA VAL A 115 -22.91 -18.10 10.21
C VAL A 115 -23.63 -16.96 10.94
N TRP A 116 -22.93 -16.27 11.86
CA TRP A 116 -23.46 -15.14 12.61
C TRP A 116 -23.85 -13.93 11.74
N ARG A 117 -23.11 -13.71 10.65
CA ARG A 117 -23.41 -12.67 9.66
C ARG A 117 -24.62 -13.01 8.80
N THR A 118 -24.73 -14.27 8.37
CA THR A 118 -25.85 -14.76 7.54
C THR A 118 -27.07 -15.15 8.34
N ASP A 119 -27.06 -14.90 9.64
CA ASP A 119 -28.16 -15.22 10.54
C ASP A 119 -29.46 -14.52 10.07
N PRO A 120 -30.50 -15.26 9.70
CA PRO A 120 -31.73 -14.69 9.17
C PRO A 120 -32.58 -14.00 10.23
N ALA A 121 -32.33 -14.26 11.53
CA ALA A 121 -33.04 -13.59 12.62
C ALA A 121 -32.51 -12.17 12.86
N ASN A 122 -31.29 -11.86 12.43
CA ASN A 122 -30.71 -10.52 12.49
C ASN A 122 -29.84 -10.23 11.25
N PRO A 123 -30.44 -9.74 10.13
CA PRO A 123 -29.70 -9.44 8.91
C PRO A 123 -28.78 -8.23 9.11
N LYS A 124 -27.49 -8.51 9.32
CA LYS A 124 -26.47 -7.47 9.54
C LYS A 124 -25.89 -7.03 8.18
N SER A 125 -26.53 -6.04 7.55
CA SER A 125 -26.00 -5.40 6.32
C SER A 125 -24.80 -4.47 6.60
N ASP A 126 -24.65 -4.07 7.87
CA ASP A 126 -23.59 -3.20 8.39
C ASP A 126 -22.33 -3.97 8.85
N VAL A 127 -22.20 -5.25 8.50
CA VAL A 127 -20.95 -6.01 8.75
C VAL A 127 -20.28 -6.47 7.46
N PRO A 128 -18.95 -6.36 7.37
CA PRO A 128 -18.19 -6.81 6.22
C PRO A 128 -18.21 -8.35 6.11
N PRO A 129 -18.19 -8.91 4.89
CA PRO A 129 -17.90 -10.33 4.68
C PRO A 129 -16.54 -10.72 5.26
N ALA A 130 -16.40 -11.98 5.69
CA ALA A 130 -15.13 -12.46 6.23
C ALA A 130 -13.97 -12.38 5.21
N THR A 131 -14.30 -12.48 3.93
CA THR A 131 -13.36 -12.31 2.82
C THR A 131 -12.80 -10.89 2.76
N THR A 132 -13.62 -9.87 2.94
CA THR A 132 -13.20 -8.46 3.00
C THR A 132 -12.26 -8.23 4.18
N ILE A 133 -12.57 -8.81 5.35
CA ILE A 133 -11.71 -8.70 6.52
C ILE A 133 -10.35 -9.36 6.24
N ARG A 134 -10.34 -10.57 5.67
CA ARG A 134 -9.09 -11.28 5.36
C ARG A 134 -8.23 -10.54 4.34
N PHE A 135 -8.83 -10.02 3.26
CA PHE A 135 -8.11 -9.25 2.24
C PHE A 135 -7.52 -7.96 2.80
N ARG A 136 -8.23 -7.28 3.71
CA ARG A 136 -7.78 -6.01 4.30
C ARG A 136 -6.74 -6.18 5.39
N MET A 137 -6.95 -7.15 6.28
CA MET A 137 -6.08 -7.41 7.43
C MET A 137 -4.89 -8.30 7.08
N GLY A 138 -4.82 -8.79 5.83
CA GLY A 138 -3.82 -9.75 5.35
C GLY A 138 -4.02 -11.17 5.89
N SER A 139 -4.53 -11.32 7.12
CA SER A 139 -4.87 -12.59 7.75
C SER A 139 -6.05 -12.45 8.71
N TRP A 140 -6.88 -13.48 8.76
CA TRP A 140 -7.97 -13.59 9.75
C TRP A 140 -7.42 -13.63 11.18
N SER A 141 -6.34 -14.38 11.42
CA SER A 141 -5.74 -14.50 12.76
C SER A 141 -5.27 -13.16 13.32
N ARG A 142 -4.71 -12.30 12.46
CA ARG A 142 -4.33 -10.93 12.83
C ARG A 142 -5.54 -10.08 13.21
N ALA A 143 -6.65 -10.25 12.49
CA ALA A 143 -7.89 -9.54 12.76
C ALA A 143 -8.52 -9.97 14.10
N THR A 144 -8.48 -11.27 14.42
CA THR A 144 -8.99 -11.81 15.68
C THR A 144 -8.10 -11.44 16.87
N GLU A 145 -6.78 -11.40 16.69
CA GLU A 145 -5.84 -10.95 17.72
C GLU A 145 -6.11 -9.49 18.11
N LEU A 146 -6.29 -8.60 17.12
CA LEU A 146 -6.66 -7.20 17.35
C LEU A 146 -8.07 -7.03 17.94
N ALA A 147 -8.95 -8.00 17.74
CA ALA A 147 -10.28 -7.98 18.33
C ALA A 147 -10.27 -8.39 19.80
N CYS A 148 -9.41 -9.35 20.17
CA CYS A 148 -9.28 -9.88 21.53
C CYS A 148 -8.29 -9.10 22.42
N GLY A 149 -7.35 -8.38 21.82
CA GLY A 149 -6.47 -7.42 22.50
C GLY A 149 -7.18 -6.10 22.79
#